data_AF-A0A7R9RIE4-F1
#
_entry.id   AF-A0A7R9RIE4-F1
#
_cell.length_a   1.000
_cell.length_b   1.000
_cell.length_c   1.000
_cell.angle_alpha   90.00
_cell.angle_beta   90.00
_cell.angle_gamma   90.00
#
_symmetry.space_group_name_H-M   'P 1'
#
loop_
_entity.id
_entity.type
_entity.pdbx_description
1 polymer ?
#
loop_
_entity_poly.entity_id
_entity_poly.type
_entity_poly.pdbx_seq_one_letter_code
_entity_poly.pdbx_strand_id
1 'polypeptide(L)'
;AYHICCATCDVCIRSCLRGARKAISFAVPMVWQETKDYVTDCYYCLTNVSDLSSKNKKSVLYPYLPSAKRAVLHDDIIAISNPPKDCTYYESDKEVSETETKAIGSDIYLDACSSGRLHLITQLELNDLVRDLDQSKAKAKSLCSRLQEWCLLCTTVSVFRRRQNAIT
;
A
#
# COMPACT_ATOMS: atom_id res chain seq x y z
N ALA A 1 -2.50 -17.22 -9.83
CA ALA A 1 -2.36 -16.57 -8.52
C ALA A 1 -1.60 -15.28 -8.72
N TYR A 2 -2.16 -14.12 -8.36
CA TYR A 2 -1.46 -12.85 -8.46
C TYR A 2 -0.51 -12.72 -7.27
N HIS A 3 0.79 -12.69 -7.52
CA HIS A 3 1.80 -12.42 -6.51
C HIS A 3 2.04 -10.92 -6.44
N ILE A 4 1.47 -10.26 -5.43
CA ILE A 4 1.68 -8.83 -5.19
C ILE A 4 2.93 -8.67 -4.32
N CYS A 5 3.88 -7.86 -4.76
CA CYS A 5 5.08 -7.52 -3.99
C CYS A 5 5.14 -6.00 -3.78
N CYS A 6 5.74 -5.55 -2.67
CA CYS A 6 5.93 -4.12 -2.45
C CYS A 6 7.07 -3.58 -3.33
N ALA A 7 7.03 -2.29 -3.65
CA ALA A 7 8.03 -1.63 -4.49
C ALA A 7 9.47 -1.83 -3.98
N THR A 8 9.68 -1.76 -2.65
CA THR A 8 10.99 -2.00 -2.05
C THR A 8 11.49 -3.42 -2.32
N CYS A 9 10.63 -4.44 -2.15
CA CYS A 9 10.99 -5.83 -2.43
C CYS A 9 11.28 -6.03 -3.91
N ASP A 10 10.45 -5.49 -4.80
CA ASP A 10 10.65 -5.57 -6.24
C ASP A 10 12.00 -4.96 -6.68
N VAL A 11 12.33 -3.75 -6.22
CA VAL A 11 13.63 -3.12 -6.48
C VAL A 11 14.78 -3.98 -5.94
N CYS A 12 14.66 -4.53 -4.73
CA CYS A 12 15.68 -5.39 -4.15
C CYS A 12 15.85 -6.69 -4.95
N ILE A 13 14.75 -7.31 -5.37
CA ILE A 13 14.75 -8.54 -6.18
C ILE A 13 15.41 -8.26 -7.54
N ARG A 14 14.99 -7.22 -8.26
CA ARG A 14 15.61 -6.82 -9.53
C ARG A 14 17.11 -6.52 -9.37
N SER A 15 17.50 -5.82 -8.31
CA SER A 15 18.91 -5.56 -8.02
C SER A 15 19.71 -6.84 -7.79
N CYS A 16 19.11 -7.83 -7.11
CA CYS A 16 19.72 -9.13 -6.86
C CYS A 16 19.85 -9.95 -8.15
N LEU A 17 18.81 -9.95 -8.99
CA LEU A 17 18.82 -10.63 -10.29
C LEU A 17 19.88 -10.05 -11.23
N ARG A 18 20.11 -8.73 -11.19
CA ARG A 18 21.16 -8.04 -11.95
C ARG A 18 22.57 -8.22 -11.35
N GLY A 19 22.71 -8.90 -10.22
CA GLY A 19 23.99 -9.07 -9.52
C GLY A 19 24.51 -7.81 -8.80
N ALA A 20 23.78 -6.69 -8.84
CA ALA A 20 24.14 -5.46 -8.14
C ALA A 20 24.00 -5.58 -6.61
N ARG A 21 23.24 -6.58 -6.13
CA ARG A 21 23.19 -6.99 -4.72
C ARG A 21 23.44 -8.48 -4.60
N LYS A 22 24.20 -8.86 -3.55
CA LYS A 22 24.55 -10.26 -3.28
C LYS A 22 23.36 -11.11 -2.82
N ALA A 23 22.45 -10.52 -2.05
CA ALA A 23 21.29 -11.20 -1.49
C ALA A 23 20.20 -10.22 -1.09
N ILE A 24 18.98 -10.73 -1.00
CA ILE A 24 17.87 -10.09 -0.28
C ILE A 24 18.00 -10.39 1.23
N SER A 25 17.28 -9.66 2.08
CA SER A 25 17.43 -9.77 3.54
C SER A 25 16.71 -10.98 4.17
N PHE A 26 16.04 -11.80 3.37
CA PHE A 26 15.25 -12.94 3.82
C PHE A 26 15.36 -14.08 2.81
N ALA A 27 15.40 -15.32 3.29
CA ALA A 27 15.37 -16.50 2.43
C ALA A 27 13.95 -16.81 1.96
N VAL A 28 12.97 -16.62 2.85
CA VAL A 28 11.53 -16.76 2.54
C VAL A 28 10.85 -15.45 2.89
N PRO A 29 10.13 -14.81 1.95
CA PRO A 29 9.39 -13.59 2.24
C PRO A 29 8.31 -13.86 3.29
N MET A 30 7.87 -12.79 3.94
CA MET A 30 6.64 -12.85 4.72
C MET A 30 5.47 -13.23 3.79
N VAL A 31 4.72 -14.26 4.17
CA VAL A 31 3.59 -14.76 3.38
C VAL A 31 2.30 -14.35 4.08
N TRP A 32 1.48 -13.59 3.33
CA TRP A 32 0.15 -13.18 3.75
C TRP A 32 -0.88 -14.13 3.18
N GLN A 33 -1.82 -14.56 4.02
CA GLN A 33 -2.97 -15.37 3.66
C GLN A 33 -4.25 -14.60 4.00
N GLU A 34 -5.38 -15.07 3.49
CA GLU A 34 -6.68 -14.49 3.80
C GLU A 34 -6.96 -14.60 5.31
N THR A 35 -7.33 -13.48 5.93
CA THR A 35 -7.67 -13.43 7.36
C THR A 35 -8.95 -14.20 7.62
N LYS A 36 -8.96 -15.07 8.62
CA LYS A 36 -10.15 -15.84 9.00
C LYS A 36 -11.21 -14.99 9.68
N ASP A 37 -10.76 -14.03 10.49
CA ASP A 37 -11.64 -13.11 11.21
C ASP A 37 -10.92 -11.83 11.64
N TYR A 38 -11.69 -10.78 11.86
CA TYR A 38 -11.15 -9.44 12.16
C TYR A 38 -10.73 -9.25 13.62
N VAL A 39 -11.00 -10.21 14.51
CA VAL A 39 -10.82 -10.07 15.96
C VAL A 39 -9.55 -10.78 16.42
N THR A 40 -9.32 -11.99 15.94
CA THR A 40 -8.25 -12.90 16.35
C THR A 40 -7.18 -13.07 15.29
N ASP A 41 -7.46 -12.69 14.04
CA ASP A 41 -6.56 -12.90 12.89
C ASP A 41 -6.31 -11.61 12.07
N CYS A 42 -6.71 -10.46 12.59
CA CYS A 42 -6.42 -9.16 11.99
C CYS A 42 -5.04 -8.65 12.42
N TYR A 43 -4.04 -8.79 11.55
CA TYR A 43 -2.67 -8.33 11.81
C TYR A 43 -2.58 -6.83 12.16
N TYR A 44 -3.38 -6.00 11.47
CA TYR A 44 -3.42 -4.56 11.74
C TYR A 44 -4.07 -4.24 13.09
N CYS A 45 -5.18 -4.91 13.43
CA CYS A 45 -5.93 -4.67 14.64
C CYS A 45 -5.16 -5.13 15.89
N LEU A 46 -4.37 -6.21 15.76
CA LEU A 46 -3.61 -6.81 16.85
C LEU A 46 -2.22 -6.20 17.05
N THR A 47 -1.71 -5.45 16.06
CA THR A 47 -0.43 -4.75 16.19
C THR A 47 -0.68 -3.33 16.66
N ASN A 48 -0.11 -2.96 17.82
CA ASN A 48 -0.16 -1.56 18.26
C ASN A 48 0.79 -0.71 17.39
N VAL A 49 0.19 0.07 16.48
CA VAL A 49 0.92 0.95 15.55
C VAL A 49 0.80 2.44 15.92
N SER A 50 0.11 2.77 17.01
CA SER A 50 -0.29 4.15 17.36
C SER A 50 0.90 5.08 17.59
N ASP A 51 2.02 4.57 18.11
CA ASP A 51 3.20 5.36 18.47
C ASP A 51 4.42 5.09 17.58
N LEU A 52 4.21 4.60 16.35
CA LEU A 52 5.32 4.27 15.46
C LEU A 52 5.93 5.50 14.81
N SER A 53 7.24 5.60 14.98
CA SER A 53 8.17 6.58 14.45
C SER A 53 9.29 5.85 13.71
N SER A 54 10.02 6.58 12.87
CA SER A 54 11.21 6.07 12.18
C SER A 54 12.25 5.48 13.14
N LYS A 55 12.28 5.96 14.39
CA LYS A 55 13.22 5.51 15.45
C LYS A 55 12.82 4.19 16.13
N ASN A 56 11.53 3.94 16.34
CA ASN A 56 11.03 2.79 17.10
C ASN A 56 10.31 1.73 16.21
N LYS A 57 10.16 1.97 14.90
CA LYS A 57 9.57 0.97 13.99
C LYS A 57 10.28 -0.40 13.99
N LYS A 58 11.55 -0.46 14.41
CA LYS A 58 12.31 -1.71 14.51
C LYS A 58 11.93 -2.55 15.75
N SER A 59 11.35 -1.94 16.78
CA SER A 59 10.93 -2.62 18.01
C SER A 59 9.47 -3.07 17.98
N VAL A 60 8.80 -2.98 16.83
CA VAL A 60 7.43 -3.45 16.67
C VAL A 60 7.41 -4.96 16.86
N LEU A 61 6.73 -5.40 17.91
CA LEU A 61 6.45 -6.81 18.15
C LEU A 61 5.17 -7.18 17.41
N TYR A 62 5.35 -7.89 16.31
CA TYR A 62 4.24 -8.43 15.56
C TYR A 62 3.76 -9.74 16.20
N PRO A 63 2.46 -9.96 16.40
CA PRO A 63 1.94 -11.22 16.92
C PRO A 63 2.16 -12.38 15.95
N TYR A 64 2.12 -13.61 16.46
CA TYR A 64 2.09 -14.80 15.60
C TYR A 64 0.64 -15.06 15.19
N LEU A 65 0.39 -15.07 13.88
CA LEU A 65 -0.95 -15.23 13.31
C LEU A 65 -0.95 -16.28 12.20
N PRO A 66 -2.01 -17.10 12.07
CA PRO A 66 -2.10 -18.09 11.01
C PRO A 66 -2.10 -17.44 9.62
N SER A 67 -2.69 -16.24 9.48
CA SER A 67 -2.75 -15.54 8.19
C SER A 67 -1.55 -14.68 7.86
N ALA A 68 -0.54 -14.61 8.74
CA ALA A 68 0.71 -13.91 8.46
C ALA A 68 1.91 -14.74 8.92
N LYS A 69 2.50 -15.50 7.99
CA LYS A 69 3.73 -16.24 8.25
C LYS A 69 4.92 -15.30 8.12
N ARG A 70 5.68 -15.14 9.19
CA ARG A 70 6.86 -14.26 9.23
C ARG A 70 7.91 -14.70 8.20
N ALA A 71 8.67 -13.71 7.73
CA ALA A 71 9.81 -13.96 6.87
C ALA A 71 10.86 -14.82 7.60
N VAL A 72 11.51 -15.71 6.86
CA VAL A 72 12.63 -16.52 7.36
C VAL A 72 13.91 -15.83 6.94
N LEU A 73 14.80 -15.56 7.90
CA LEU A 73 16.10 -14.97 7.62
C LEU A 73 17.04 -16.00 7.00
N HIS A 74 18.12 -15.52 6.38
CA HIS A 74 19.20 -16.41 5.95
C HIS A 74 19.96 -16.91 7.18
N ASP A 75 20.11 -18.22 7.29
CA ASP A 75 20.99 -18.90 8.24
C ASP A 75 21.96 -19.79 7.44
N ASP A 76 23.03 -20.30 8.07
CA ASP A 76 24.04 -21.16 7.40
C ASP A 76 23.45 -22.42 6.74
N ILE A 77 22.23 -22.82 7.14
CA ILE A 77 21.47 -23.95 6.61
C ILE A 77 20.67 -23.55 5.36
N ILE A 78 20.24 -22.29 5.24
CA ILE A 78 19.44 -21.78 4.13
C ILE A 78 20.33 -20.89 3.25
N ALA A 79 21.11 -21.56 2.40
CA ALA A 79 22.01 -20.90 1.46
C ALA A 79 21.28 -19.85 0.62
N ILE A 80 21.93 -18.70 0.42
CA ILE A 80 21.47 -17.67 -0.50
C ILE A 80 21.37 -18.29 -1.89
N SER A 81 20.16 -18.35 -2.44
CA SER A 81 19.94 -18.83 -3.81
C SER A 81 20.66 -17.89 -4.76
N ASN A 82 21.66 -18.39 -5.48
CA ASN A 82 22.22 -17.65 -6.61
C ASN A 82 21.08 -17.33 -7.59
N PRO A 83 21.07 -16.14 -8.20
CA PRO A 83 20.05 -15.79 -9.18
C PRO A 83 20.00 -16.87 -10.28
N PRO A 84 18.81 -17.32 -10.71
CA PRO A 84 18.68 -18.32 -11.77
C PRO A 84 19.41 -17.86 -13.02
N LYS A 85 20.22 -18.75 -13.62
CA LYS A 85 21.04 -18.42 -14.80
C LYS A 85 20.21 -18.07 -16.05
N ASP A 86 18.90 -18.39 -16.05
CA ASP A 86 17.99 -18.23 -17.20
C ASP A 86 17.02 -17.04 -17.08
N CYS A 87 17.19 -16.13 -16.12
CA CYS A 87 16.36 -14.92 -16.05
C CYS A 87 16.76 -13.92 -17.14
N THR A 88 16.28 -14.09 -18.37
CA THR A 88 16.38 -13.09 -19.44
C THR A 88 15.46 -11.90 -19.11
N TYR A 89 15.97 -10.95 -18.34
CA TYR A 89 15.31 -9.67 -18.12
C TYR A 89 15.39 -8.87 -19.42
N TYR A 90 14.26 -8.67 -20.10
CA TYR A 90 14.22 -7.82 -21.30
C TYR A 90 14.47 -6.37 -20.88
N GLU A 91 15.61 -5.83 -21.28
CA GLU A 91 15.92 -4.41 -21.18
C GLU A 91 15.04 -3.63 -22.16
N SER A 92 13.93 -3.09 -21.69
CA SER A 92 13.42 -1.83 -22.21
C SER A 92 13.74 -0.79 -21.14
N ASP A 93 14.85 -0.09 -21.29
CA ASP A 93 14.82 1.35 -21.57
C ASP A 93 16.24 1.92 -21.67
N LYS A 94 16.37 2.84 -22.63
CA LYS A 94 17.57 3.40 -23.26
C LYS A 94 18.61 3.98 -22.31
N GLU A 95 19.87 3.79 -22.71
CA GLU A 95 21.02 4.60 -22.30
C GLU A 95 20.81 6.09 -22.61
N VAL A 96 21.03 6.96 -21.62
CA VAL A 96 21.63 8.28 -21.84
C VAL A 96 22.66 8.54 -20.74
N SER A 97 23.82 8.96 -21.21
CA SER A 97 25.13 9.18 -20.59
C SER A 97 25.19 10.06 -19.35
N GLU A 98 26.18 9.74 -18.52
CA GLU A 98 26.67 10.46 -17.33
C GLU A 98 27.03 11.93 -17.59
N THR A 99 26.67 12.81 -16.65
CA THR A 99 27.55 13.89 -16.15
C THR A 99 27.06 14.37 -14.77
N GLU A 100 27.88 14.06 -13.76
CA GLU A 100 28.21 14.85 -12.57
C GLU A 100 27.10 15.45 -11.66
N THR A 101 26.95 14.80 -10.50
CA THR A 101 26.74 15.38 -9.15
C THR A 101 25.65 16.43 -8.93
N LYS A 102 24.51 15.97 -8.38
CA LYS A 102 23.97 16.47 -7.10
C LYS A 102 22.98 15.47 -6.50
N ALA A 103 23.17 15.18 -5.22
CA ALA A 103 22.35 14.29 -4.42
C ALA A 103 20.88 14.72 -4.40
N ILE A 104 19.99 13.95 -5.03
CA ILE A 104 18.56 13.92 -4.71
C ILE A 104 18.13 12.46 -4.75
N GLY A 105 18.14 11.83 -3.58
CA GLY A 105 17.34 10.64 -3.35
C GLY A 105 15.89 11.07 -3.32
N SER A 106 15.09 10.60 -4.26
CA SER A 106 13.63 10.71 -4.17
C SER A 106 13.02 9.47 -4.81
N ASP A 107 12.38 8.71 -3.95
CA ASP A 107 11.38 7.69 -4.23
C ASP A 107 10.59 7.97 -5.52
N ILE A 108 10.64 7.04 -6.48
CA ILE A 108 9.54 6.87 -7.43
C ILE A 108 8.47 6.05 -6.70
N TYR A 109 7.86 6.68 -5.71
CA TYR A 109 6.51 6.38 -5.29
C TYR A 109 5.61 6.68 -6.49
N LEU A 110 4.58 5.87 -6.70
CA LEU A 110 3.45 6.29 -7.51
C LEU A 110 3.05 7.70 -7.05
N ASP A 111 3.14 8.64 -7.98
CA ASP A 111 2.97 10.07 -7.82
C ASP A 111 1.52 10.44 -7.50
N ALA A 112 1.06 10.00 -6.33
CA ALA A 112 -0.11 10.50 -5.63
C ALA A 112 0.28 11.14 -4.28
N CYS A 113 1.58 11.12 -3.93
CA CYS A 113 2.12 11.69 -2.69
C CYS A 113 3.19 12.78 -2.91
N SER A 114 3.53 13.14 -4.15
CA SER A 114 4.58 14.17 -4.41
C SER A 114 4.04 15.61 -4.44
N SER A 115 2.73 15.79 -4.36
CA SER A 115 2.16 17.04 -3.89
C SER A 115 1.95 16.88 -2.40
N GLY A 116 2.47 17.76 -1.54
CA GLY A 116 2.20 17.78 -0.10
C GLY A 116 0.73 18.09 0.24
N ARG A 117 -0.19 17.67 -0.62
CA ARG A 117 -1.62 17.92 -0.63
C ARG A 117 -2.30 16.57 -0.54
N LEU A 118 -2.99 16.35 0.58
CA LEU A 118 -3.81 15.16 0.80
C LEU A 118 -4.84 15.05 -0.33
N HIS A 119 -4.98 13.85 -0.90
CA HIS A 119 -6.00 13.55 -1.89
C HIS A 119 -7.39 13.66 -1.23
N LEU A 120 -8.14 14.68 -1.60
CA LEU A 120 -9.52 14.88 -1.14
C LEU A 120 -10.48 14.17 -2.09
N ILE A 121 -11.35 13.35 -1.54
CA ILE A 121 -12.36 12.59 -2.28
C ILE A 121 -13.32 13.57 -2.96
N THR A 122 -13.41 13.48 -4.28
CA THR A 122 -14.32 14.28 -5.10
C THR A 122 -15.75 13.73 -5.06
N GLN A 123 -16.74 14.52 -5.49
CA GLN A 123 -18.13 14.05 -5.55
C GLN A 123 -18.31 12.84 -6.48
N LEU A 124 -17.53 12.76 -7.57
CA LEU A 124 -17.59 11.63 -8.50
C LEU A 124 -17.11 10.35 -7.81
N GLU A 125 -15.95 10.40 -7.17
CA GLU A 125 -15.39 9.27 -6.41
C GLU A 125 -16.29 8.87 -5.26
N LEU A 126 -16.90 9.83 -4.56
CA LEU A 126 -17.87 9.55 -3.51
C LEU A 126 -19.11 8.80 -4.06
N ASN A 127 -19.60 9.18 -5.23
CA ASN A 127 -20.73 8.50 -5.87
C ASN A 127 -20.35 7.09 -6.32
N ASP A 128 -19.15 6.91 -6.86
CA ASP A 128 -18.62 5.61 -7.27
C ASP A 128 -18.44 4.70 -6.04
N LEU A 129 -17.86 5.21 -4.95
CA LEU A 129 -17.74 4.49 -3.68
C LEU A 129 -19.08 4.03 -3.12
N VAL A 130 -20.12 4.88 -3.18
CA VAL A 130 -21.47 4.51 -2.73
C VAL A 130 -22.05 3.37 -3.57
N ARG A 131 -21.77 3.35 -4.88
CA ARG A 131 -22.23 2.32 -5.81
C ARG A 131 -21.46 1.02 -5.65
N ASP A 132 -20.14 1.08 -5.55
CA ASP A 132 -19.26 -0.09 -5.45
C ASP A 132 -19.46 -0.84 -4.14
N LEU A 133 -19.78 -0.11 -3.07
CA LEU A 133 -20.07 -0.67 -1.75
C LEU A 133 -21.55 -1.11 -1.57
N ASP A 134 -22.37 -0.97 -2.62
CA ASP A 134 -23.82 -1.26 -2.64
C ASP A 134 -24.56 -0.80 -1.36
N GLN A 135 -24.30 0.45 -0.96
CA GLN A 135 -24.80 0.96 0.32
C GLN A 135 -26.25 1.42 0.22
N SER A 136 -27.06 1.04 1.21
CA SER A 136 -28.39 1.63 1.37
C SER A 136 -28.28 3.15 1.60
N LYS A 137 -29.29 3.91 1.18
CA LYS A 137 -29.32 5.38 1.27
C LYS A 137 -28.98 5.90 2.69
N ALA A 138 -29.40 5.19 3.72
CA ALA A 138 -29.11 5.55 5.11
C ALA A 138 -27.62 5.35 5.47
N LYS A 139 -27.02 4.23 5.03
CA LYS A 139 -25.60 3.94 5.26
C LYS A 139 -24.68 4.84 4.44
N ALA A 140 -25.02 5.08 3.18
CA ALA A 140 -24.32 6.04 2.32
C ALA A 140 -24.27 7.43 2.97
N LYS A 141 -25.38 7.89 3.55
CA LYS A 141 -25.43 9.16 4.29
C LYS A 141 -24.49 9.18 5.51
N SER A 142 -24.41 8.08 6.26
CA SER A 142 -23.49 7.95 7.40
C SER A 142 -22.03 8.00 6.95
N LEU A 143 -21.70 7.31 5.85
CA LEU A 143 -20.36 7.34 5.26
C LEU A 143 -19.97 8.76 4.85
N CYS A 144 -20.84 9.45 4.10
CA CYS A 144 -20.60 10.84 3.71
C CYS A 144 -20.38 11.75 4.93
N SER A 145 -21.18 11.59 5.99
CA SER A 145 -21.06 12.38 7.22
C SER A 145 -19.71 12.17 7.91
N ARG A 146 -19.20 10.93 7.95
CA ARG A 146 -17.90 10.62 8.55
C ARG A 146 -16.74 11.12 7.70
N LEU A 147 -16.81 10.95 6.39
CA LEU A 147 -15.79 11.50 5.47
C LEU A 147 -15.72 13.03 5.55
N GLN A 148 -16.86 13.69 5.78
CA GLN A 148 -16.91 15.12 6.02
C GLN A 148 -16.28 15.50 7.37
N GLU A 149 -16.57 14.77 8.44
CA GLU A 149 -16.00 14.99 9.77
C GLU A 149 -14.46 14.86 9.77
N TRP A 150 -13.93 13.96 8.94
CA TRP A 150 -12.47 13.79 8.75
C TRP A 150 -11.85 14.78 7.79
N CYS A 151 -12.62 15.74 7.26
CA CYS A 151 -12.17 16.71 6.27
C CYS A 151 -11.55 16.06 5.02
N LEU A 152 -12.04 14.88 4.62
CA LEU A 152 -11.52 14.12 3.47
C LEU A 152 -12.28 14.39 2.17
N LEU A 153 -13.34 15.20 2.19
CA LEU A 153 -14.12 15.55 1.00
C LEU A 153 -13.61 16.85 0.36
N CYS A 154 -13.51 16.87 -0.97
CA CYS A 154 -13.12 18.04 -1.75
C CYS A 154 -14.27 19.05 -1.91
N THR A 155 -15.49 18.72 -1.46
CA THR A 155 -16.70 19.48 -1.76
C THR A 155 -17.42 19.98 -0.52
N THR A 156 -17.86 21.25 -0.56
CA THR A 156 -18.99 21.73 0.22
C THR A 156 -20.25 21.06 -0.31
N VAL A 157 -20.91 20.26 0.53
CA VAL A 157 -22.18 19.59 0.20
C VAL A 157 -23.24 20.66 -0.09
N SER A 158 -23.57 20.89 -1.35
CA SER A 158 -24.76 21.65 -1.71
C SER A 158 -25.97 20.73 -1.56
N VAL A 159 -26.73 20.93 -0.48
CA VAL A 159 -28.02 20.27 -0.31
C VAL A 159 -28.93 20.78 -1.41
N PHE A 160 -29.27 19.91 -2.37
CA PHE A 160 -30.31 20.20 -3.36
C PHE A 160 -31.62 20.46 -2.61
N ARG A 161 -32.09 21.72 -2.63
CA ARG A 161 -33.45 22.02 -2.20
C ARG A 161 -34.39 21.26 -3.12
N ARG A 162 -35.26 20.42 -2.54
CA ARG A 162 -36.39 19.83 -3.28
C ARG A 162 -37.07 20.96 -4.04
N ARG A 163 -37.18 20.86 -5.36
CA ARG A 163 -38.20 21.60 -6.08
C ARG A 163 -39.52 21.04 -5.58
N GLN A 164 -40.27 21.82 -4.80
CA GLN A 164 -41.64 21.48 -4.46
C GLN A 164 -42.39 21.24 -5.77
N ASN A 165 -42.98 20.05 -5.90
CA ASN A 165 -44.06 19.83 -6.84
C ASN A 165 -45.23 20.68 -6.33
N ALA A 166 -45.50 21.79 -6.99
CA ALA A 166 -46.80 22.44 -6.90
C ALA A 166 -47.78 21.57 -7.68
N ILE A 167 -48.58 20.80 -6.94
CA ILE A 167 -49.86 20.28 -7.42
C ILE A 167 -50.89 20.79 -6.42
N THR A 168 -51.52 21.91 -6.72
CA THR A 168 -52.99 22.06 -6.71
C THR A 168 -53.37 23.31 -7.47
#